data_AF-A0A5J4U4F2-F1
#
_entry.id   AF-A0A5J4U4F2-F1
#
_cell.length_a   1.000
_cell.length_b   1.000
_cell.length_c   1.000
_cell.angle_alpha   90.00
_cell.angle_beta   90.00
_cell.angle_gamma   90.00
#
_symmetry.space_group_name_H-M   'P 1'
#
loop_
_entity.id
_entity.type
_entity.pdbx_description
1 polymer ?
#
loop_
_entity_poly.entity_id
_entity_poly.type
_entity_poly.pdbx_seq_one_letter_code
_entity_poly.pdbx_strand_id
1 'polypeptide(L)'
;DGAGEVIREALVFWQDIGCNRQFCDNALPNILQLLIPVLVNMLIMSDIDLIQYVDLLDDDDQEDQAKDIQPAHIHGKDDKEEEDDDYADAEGIYTTRKASANALSTLAKIKPNEVAQIALPAIKEKLDKV
;
A
#
# COMPACT_ATOMS: atom_id res chain seq x y z
N ASP A 1 13.05 -6.11 15.08
CA ASP A 1 12.93 -4.97 16.00
C ASP A 1 11.47 -4.81 16.35
N GLY A 2 11.10 -4.89 17.63
CA GLY A 2 9.70 -4.97 18.06
C GLY A 2 8.89 -3.70 17.77
N ALA A 3 9.55 -2.55 17.61
CA ALA A 3 8.86 -1.29 17.29
C ALA A 3 8.21 -1.31 15.90
N GLY A 4 8.89 -1.85 14.89
CA GLY A 4 8.37 -1.91 13.51
C GLY A 4 7.14 -2.81 13.39
N GLU A 5 7.11 -3.91 14.15
CA GLU A 5 5.97 -4.81 14.24
C GLU A 5 4.76 -4.10 14.87
N VAL A 6 4.94 -3.44 16.02
CA VAL A 6 3.85 -2.68 16.68
C VAL A 6 3.28 -1.59 15.77
N ILE A 7 4.15 -0.87 15.04
CA ILE A 7 3.70 0.13 14.07
C ILE A 7 2.88 -0.52 12.96
N ARG A 8 3.32 -1.66 12.42
CA ARG A 8 2.60 -2.37 11.36
C ARG A 8 1.22 -2.84 11.82
N GLU A 9 1.11 -3.42 13.02
CA GLU A 9 -0.18 -3.82 13.59
C GLU A 9 -1.12 -2.61 13.77
N ALA A 10 -0.58 -1.47 14.21
CA ALA A 10 -1.35 -0.23 14.30
C ALA A 10 -1.81 0.30 12.93
N LEU A 11 -1.04 0.09 11.86
CA LEU A 11 -1.44 0.46 10.49
C LEU A 11 -2.48 -0.50 9.93
N VAL A 12 -2.36 -1.80 10.21
CA VAL A 12 -3.34 -2.82 9.83
C VAL A 12 -4.70 -2.54 10.46
N PHE A 13 -4.73 -2.08 11.73
CA PHE A 13 -5.98 -1.64 12.36
C PHE A 13 -6.78 -0.63 11.51
N TRP A 14 -6.09 0.31 10.84
CA TRP A 14 -6.75 1.32 10.00
C TRP A 14 -7.29 0.76 8.68
N GLN A 15 -6.89 -0.46 8.28
CA GLN A 15 -7.42 -1.14 7.10
C GLN A 15 -8.80 -1.76 7.36
N ASP A 16 -9.09 -2.11 8.61
CA ASP A 16 -10.37 -2.73 8.99
C ASP A 16 -11.41 -1.70 9.49
N ILE A 17 -11.04 -0.42 9.57
CA ILE A 17 -11.90 0.63 10.17
C ILE A 17 -13.23 0.83 9.40
N GLY A 18 -13.25 0.47 8.12
CA GLY A 18 -14.45 0.54 7.27
C GLY A 18 -15.63 -0.27 7.79
N CYS A 19 -15.39 -1.27 8.63
CA CYS A 19 -16.43 -2.10 9.25
C CYS A 19 -17.29 -1.34 10.28
N ASN A 20 -16.84 -0.18 10.79
CA ASN A 20 -17.59 0.61 11.77
C ASN A 20 -18.10 1.94 11.18
N ARG A 21 -19.28 1.88 10.55
CA ARG A 21 -19.89 3.05 9.89
C ARG A 21 -20.13 4.23 10.85
N GLN A 22 -20.56 3.97 12.07
CA GLN A 22 -20.82 5.03 13.05
C GLN A 22 -19.54 5.79 13.41
N PHE A 23 -18.42 5.08 13.57
CA PHE A 23 -17.13 5.70 13.79
C PHE A 23 -16.68 6.49 12.56
N CYS A 24 -16.81 5.91 11.37
CA CYS A 24 -16.45 6.54 10.10
C CYS A 24 -17.19 7.86 9.84
N ASP A 25 -18.45 7.95 10.25
CA ASP A 25 -19.25 9.16 10.03
C ASP A 25 -19.07 10.24 11.09
N ASN A 26 -18.78 9.86 12.35
CA ASN A 26 -18.76 10.82 13.46
C ASN A 26 -17.36 11.19 13.97
N ALA A 27 -16.44 10.22 14.05
CA ALA A 27 -15.14 10.40 14.69
C ALA A 27 -14.00 10.50 13.67
N LEU A 28 -14.05 9.67 12.63
CA LEU A 28 -12.97 9.56 11.64
C LEU A 28 -12.56 10.90 11.01
N PRO A 29 -13.47 11.81 10.59
CA PRO A 29 -13.07 13.07 9.94
C PRO A 29 -12.12 13.93 10.79
N ASN A 30 -12.33 13.96 12.11
CA ASN A 30 -11.45 14.70 13.03
C ASN A 30 -10.09 14.02 13.20
N ILE A 31 -10.06 12.68 13.14
CA ILE A 31 -8.83 11.88 13.28
C ILE A 31 -7.99 11.96 12.00
N LEU A 32 -8.62 12.05 10.82
CA LEU A 32 -7.91 12.12 9.52
C LEU A 32 -6.90 13.27 9.47
N GLN A 33 -7.22 14.41 10.09
CA GLN A 33 -6.32 15.58 10.17
C GLN A 33 -4.98 15.25 10.86
N LEU A 34 -5.00 14.33 11.83
CA LEU A 34 -3.80 13.88 12.55
C LEU A 34 -3.15 12.67 11.89
N LEU A 35 -3.98 11.75 11.39
CA LEU A 35 -3.55 10.45 10.90
C LEU A 35 -2.90 10.54 9.51
N ILE A 36 -3.48 11.27 8.57
CA ILE A 36 -3.00 11.29 7.18
C ILE A 36 -1.55 11.78 7.07
N PRO A 37 -1.12 12.87 7.73
CA PRO A 37 0.28 13.29 7.69
C PRO A 37 1.24 12.21 8.20
N VAL A 38 0.83 11.43 9.21
CA VAL A 38 1.61 10.30 9.73
C VAL A 38 1.70 9.21 8.67
N LEU A 39 0.58 8.80 8.07
CA LEU A 39 0.58 7.78 7.02
C LEU A 39 1.46 8.18 5.84
N VAL A 40 1.34 9.43 5.37
CA VAL A 40 2.16 9.98 4.28
C VAL A 40 3.65 10.02 4.68
N ASN A 41 3.98 10.25 5.95
CA ASN A 41 5.35 10.16 6.44
C ASN A 41 5.91 8.73 6.41
N MET A 42 5.07 7.74 6.64
CA MET A 42 5.45 6.33 6.61
C MET A 42 5.52 5.74 5.19
N LEU A 43 5.25 6.54 4.15
CA LEU A 43 5.42 6.12 2.75
C LEU A 43 6.87 6.17 2.24
N ILE A 44 7.81 6.64 3.07
CA ILE A 44 9.24 6.67 2.71
C ILE A 44 9.75 5.23 2.61
N MET A 45 10.44 4.91 1.52
CA MET A 45 11.11 3.61 1.33
C MET A 45 12.16 3.39 2.40
N SER A 46 12.06 2.26 3.10
CA SER A 46 13.07 1.77 4.02
C SER A 46 14.18 1.00 3.29
N ASP A 47 15.26 0.69 3.98
CA ASP A 47 16.32 -0.19 3.46
C ASP A 47 15.77 -1.57 3.06
N ILE A 48 14.79 -2.09 3.80
CA ILE A 48 14.11 -3.36 3.47
C ILE A 48 13.31 -3.24 2.18
N ASP A 49 12.65 -2.09 1.96
CA ASP A 49 11.98 -1.83 0.69
C ASP A 49 13.02 -1.77 -0.45
N LEU A 50 14.14 -1.08 -0.24
CA LEU A 50 15.22 -0.93 -1.23
C LEU A 50 15.85 -2.26 -1.60
N ILE A 51 16.17 -3.12 -0.64
CA ILE A 51 16.78 -4.45 -0.87
C ILE A 51 15.92 -5.28 -1.83
N GLN A 52 14.59 -5.18 -1.73
CA GLN A 52 13.70 -5.89 -2.65
C GLN A 52 13.89 -5.44 -4.12
N TYR A 53 14.33 -4.20 -4.35
CA TYR A 53 14.59 -3.68 -5.69
C TYR A 53 16.03 -3.86 -6.14
N VAL A 54 17.00 -4.08 -5.24
CA VAL A 54 18.43 -4.18 -5.60
C VAL A 54 18.67 -5.31 -6.60
N ASP A 55 18.06 -6.47 -6.40
CA ASP A 55 18.24 -7.62 -7.28
C ASP A 55 17.55 -7.42 -8.65
N LEU A 56 16.61 -6.46 -8.76
CA LEU A 56 15.88 -6.14 -9.99
C LEU A 56 16.55 -5.04 -10.84
N LEU A 57 17.60 -4.38 -10.35
CA LEU A 57 18.17 -3.21 -11.05
C LEU A 57 19.12 -3.58 -12.20
N ASP A 58 19.68 -4.79 -12.20
CA ASP A 58 20.71 -5.25 -13.15
C ASP A 58 20.46 -6.69 -13.64
N ASP A 59 19.21 -7.18 -13.64
CA ASP A 59 18.88 -8.57 -14.04
C ASP A 59 18.46 -8.74 -15.52
N ASP A 60 18.33 -7.65 -16.29
CA ASP A 60 17.86 -7.64 -17.68
C ASP A 60 18.60 -8.63 -18.62
N ASP A 61 19.86 -8.95 -18.30
CA ASP A 61 20.71 -9.88 -19.07
C ASP A 61 20.72 -11.33 -18.52
N GLN A 62 19.96 -11.61 -17.44
CA GLN A 62 19.87 -12.94 -16.83
C GLN A 62 18.67 -13.72 -17.37
N GLU A 63 18.84 -15.01 -17.66
CA GLU A 63 17.72 -15.89 -18.02
C GLU A 63 16.84 -16.16 -16.79
N ASP A 64 15.52 -16.00 -16.93
CA ASP A 64 14.53 -16.35 -15.90
C ASP A 64 14.73 -17.79 -15.42
N GLN A 65 14.74 -18.01 -14.10
CA GLN A 65 14.78 -19.37 -13.59
C GLN A 65 13.40 -20.00 -13.74
N ALA A 66 13.36 -21.33 -13.93
CA ALA A 66 12.09 -22.05 -14.07
C ALA A 66 11.13 -21.90 -12.86
N LYS A 67 11.64 -21.48 -11.69
CA LYS A 67 10.85 -21.18 -10.50
C LYS A 67 10.16 -19.80 -10.55
N ASP A 68 10.65 -18.90 -11.39
CA ASP A 68 10.17 -17.51 -11.53
C ASP A 68 9.05 -17.43 -12.59
N ILE A 69 8.92 -18.45 -13.45
CA ILE A 69 7.87 -18.55 -14.46
C ILE A 69 6.56 -19.03 -13.82
N GLN A 70 5.57 -18.14 -13.76
CA GLN A 70 4.24 -18.46 -13.25
C GLN A 70 3.44 -19.33 -14.23
N PRO A 71 2.55 -20.21 -13.72
CA PRO A 71 1.70 -21.01 -14.58
C PRO A 71 0.72 -20.14 -15.38
N ALA A 72 0.85 -20.16 -16.71
CA ALA A 72 -0.09 -19.49 -17.60
C ALA A 72 -1.40 -20.28 -17.71
N HIS A 73 -2.54 -19.64 -17.43
CA HIS A 73 -3.87 -20.21 -17.62
C HIS A 73 -4.45 -19.78 -18.98
N ILE A 74 -4.81 -20.75 -19.83
CA ILE A 74 -5.49 -20.46 -21.10
C ILE A 74 -6.99 -20.34 -20.85
N HIS A 75 -7.53 -19.12 -20.95
CA HIS A 75 -8.97 -18.86 -20.85
C HIS A 75 -9.70 -19.21 -22.16
N GLY A 76 -10.89 -19.80 -22.05
CA GLY A 76 -11.75 -20.10 -23.20
C GLY A 76 -12.35 -18.84 -23.80
N LYS A 77 -12.69 -18.86 -25.09
CA LYS A 77 -13.26 -17.71 -25.82
C LYS A 77 -14.58 -17.15 -25.25
N ASP A 78 -15.22 -17.85 -24.32
CA ASP A 78 -16.48 -17.47 -23.67
C ASP A 78 -16.32 -17.08 -22.19
N ASP A 79 -15.09 -17.13 -21.65
CA ASP A 79 -14.82 -16.68 -20.29
C ASP A 79 -14.73 -15.15 -20.31
N LYS A 80 -15.73 -14.52 -19.69
CA LYS A 80 -15.78 -13.08 -19.48
C LYS A 80 -14.50 -12.66 -18.77
N GLU A 81 -13.90 -11.58 -19.25
CA GLU A 81 -12.77 -10.85 -18.66
C GLU A 81 -12.92 -10.79 -17.12
N GLU A 82 -12.40 -11.79 -16.42
CA GLU A 82 -12.09 -11.66 -15.00
C GLU A 82 -10.82 -10.80 -14.99
N GLU A 83 -10.89 -9.66 -14.30
CA GLU A 83 -9.76 -8.77 -14.10
C GLU A 83 -8.57 -9.61 -13.63
N ASP A 84 -7.59 -9.74 -14.52
CA ASP A 84 -6.35 -10.46 -14.34
C ASP A 84 -5.78 -10.04 -12.97
N ASP A 85 -5.82 -10.96 -11.99
CA ASP A 85 -5.34 -10.75 -10.62
C ASP A 85 -3.81 -10.85 -10.66
N ASP A 86 -3.18 -9.94 -11.42
CA ASP A 86 -1.73 -9.80 -11.66
C ASP A 86 -0.97 -9.44 -10.36
N TYR A 87 -1.65 -9.47 -9.22
CA TYR A 87 -1.11 -9.19 -7.89
C TYR A 87 -0.21 -10.31 -7.36
N ALA A 88 0.28 -11.20 -8.22
CA ALA A 88 1.25 -12.21 -7.81
C ALA A 88 2.63 -11.60 -7.43
N ASP A 89 2.89 -10.33 -7.77
CA ASP A 89 4.02 -9.54 -7.23
C ASP A 89 3.81 -9.09 -5.75
N ALA A 90 2.64 -9.36 -5.17
CA ALA A 90 2.36 -9.05 -3.77
C ALA A 90 3.08 -9.99 -2.76
N GLU A 91 3.80 -11.02 -3.21
CA GLU A 91 4.56 -11.96 -2.34
C GLU A 91 5.82 -11.34 -1.69
N GLY A 92 6.12 -10.07 -1.95
CA GLY A 92 7.17 -9.35 -1.25
C GLY A 92 6.90 -9.12 0.24
N ILE A 93 7.97 -8.89 1.02
CA ILE A 93 7.88 -8.57 2.47
C ILE A 93 6.82 -7.50 2.72
N TYR A 94 5.89 -7.76 3.64
CA TYR A 94 4.85 -6.80 4.02
C TYR A 94 5.42 -5.72 4.96
N THR A 95 6.00 -4.68 4.37
CA THR A 95 6.69 -3.59 5.07
C THR A 95 5.72 -2.58 5.68
N THR A 96 6.23 -1.74 6.57
CA THR A 96 5.49 -0.61 7.14
C THR A 96 4.99 0.36 6.07
N ARG A 97 5.78 0.54 4.98
CA ARG A 97 5.37 1.34 3.82
C ARG A 97 4.12 0.76 3.15
N LYS A 98 4.11 -0.56 2.87
CA LYS A 98 2.94 -1.26 2.30
C LYS A 98 1.73 -1.18 3.23
N ALA A 99 1.93 -1.39 4.54
CA ALA A 99 0.86 -1.27 5.53
C ALA A 99 0.27 0.14 5.59
N SER A 100 1.12 1.17 5.50
CA SER A 100 0.68 2.58 5.47
C SER A 100 -0.07 2.91 4.18
N ALA A 101 0.43 2.45 3.03
CA ALA A 101 -0.21 2.63 1.74
C ALA A 101 -1.61 2.00 1.71
N ASN A 102 -1.74 0.77 2.22
CA ASN A 102 -3.05 0.10 2.32
C ASN A 102 -3.99 0.84 3.26
N ALA A 103 -3.52 1.27 4.44
CA ALA A 103 -4.33 2.06 5.36
C ALA A 103 -4.84 3.35 4.70
N LEU A 104 -3.96 4.10 4.05
CA LEU A 104 -4.32 5.33 3.34
C LEU A 104 -5.31 5.06 2.20
N SER A 105 -5.10 3.98 1.42
CA SER A 105 -5.98 3.56 0.34
C SER A 105 -7.39 3.21 0.86
N THR A 106 -7.48 2.44 1.94
CA THR A 106 -8.77 2.12 2.57
C THR A 106 -9.47 3.38 3.08
N LEU A 107 -8.75 4.28 3.77
CA LEU A 107 -9.32 5.54 4.25
C LEU A 107 -9.83 6.40 3.09
N ALA A 108 -9.11 6.44 1.96
CA ALA A 108 -9.54 7.16 0.76
C ALA A 108 -10.81 6.56 0.13
N LYS A 109 -11.01 5.23 0.20
CA LYS A 109 -12.27 4.59 -0.21
C LYS A 109 -13.45 4.98 0.69
N ILE A 110 -13.21 5.30 1.96
CA ILE A 110 -14.27 5.66 2.94
C ILE A 110 -14.60 7.16 2.89
N LYS A 111 -13.59 8.04 2.89
CA LYS A 111 -13.74 9.51 2.92
C LYS A 111 -12.83 10.16 1.87
N PRO A 112 -13.13 10.01 0.56
CA PRO A 112 -12.20 10.38 -0.51
C PRO A 112 -11.84 11.86 -0.52
N ASN A 113 -12.83 12.74 -0.30
CA ASN A 113 -12.62 14.19 -0.36
C ASN A 113 -11.79 14.68 0.82
N GLU A 114 -12.12 14.23 2.03
CA GLU A 114 -11.42 14.58 3.25
C GLU A 114 -9.98 14.08 3.20
N VAL A 115 -9.76 12.85 2.72
CA VAL A 115 -8.41 12.31 2.56
C VAL A 115 -7.63 13.12 1.52
N ALA A 116 -8.20 13.40 0.36
CA ALA A 116 -7.53 14.18 -0.69
C ALA A 116 -7.15 15.59 -0.21
N GLN A 117 -8.06 16.28 0.49
CA GLN A 117 -7.82 17.64 1.00
C GLN A 117 -6.63 17.72 1.97
N ILE A 118 -6.36 16.65 2.72
CA ILE A 118 -5.27 16.60 3.71
C ILE A 118 -4.00 15.98 3.11
N ALA A 119 -4.14 14.92 2.32
CA ALA A 119 -3.00 14.19 1.76
C ALA A 119 -2.26 14.99 0.68
N LEU A 120 -2.98 15.68 -0.22
CA LEU A 120 -2.37 16.44 -1.31
C LEU A 120 -1.36 17.49 -0.82
N PRO A 121 -1.69 18.39 0.13
CA PRO A 121 -0.70 19.36 0.61
C PRO A 121 0.47 18.68 1.33
N ALA A 122 0.23 17.61 2.10
CA ALA A 122 1.30 16.88 2.80
C ALA A 122 2.27 16.18 1.83
N ILE A 123 1.76 15.60 0.74
CA ILE A 123 2.57 14.99 -0.32
C ILE A 123 3.35 16.08 -1.06
N LYS A 124 2.70 17.18 -1.42
CA LYS A 124 3.37 18.30 -2.11
C LYS A 124 4.53 18.86 -1.31
N GLU A 125 4.33 19.08 0.00
CA GLU A 125 5.40 19.55 0.89
C GLU A 125 6.61 18.61 0.90
N LYS A 126 6.38 17.29 0.80
CA LYS A 126 7.48 16.32 0.70
C LYS A 126 8.19 16.38 -0.65
N LEU A 127 7.45 16.48 -1.74
CA LEU A 127 8.03 16.57 -3.09
C LEU A 127 8.87 17.84 -3.25
N ASP A 128 8.42 18.97 -2.69
CA ASP A 128 9.15 20.24 -2.75
C ASP A 128 10.44 20.24 -1.90
N LYS A 129 10.66 19.22 -1.05
CA LYS A 129 11.84 19.07 -0.18
C LYS A 129 12.87 18.07 -0.73
N VAL A 130 12.57 17.38 -1.83
CA VAL A 130 13.48 16.47 -2.55
C VAL A 130 14.21 17.26 -3.62
#